data_AF-A0A0F4R849-F1
#
_entry.id   AF-A0A0F4R849-F1
#
_cell.length_a   1.000
_cell.length_b   1.000
_cell.length_c   1.000
_cell.angle_alpha   90.00
_cell.angle_beta   90.00
_cell.angle_gamma   90.00
#
_symmetry.space_group_name_H-M   'P 1'
#
loop_
_entity.id
_entity.type
_entity.pdbx_description
1 polymer ?
#
loop_
_entity_poly.entity_id
_entity_poly.type
_entity_poly.pdbx_seq_one_letter_code
_entity_poly.pdbx_strand_id
1 'polypeptide(L)'
;MFVSAVLRFICLSVLLVSLASCVAVPDFEAMFGPYKSAKLEGQDIKIMAEDKSFEIVPGEFEPPFQTTPMSPIIWTSIYSETLPDGSIYDTSLADSASHALTYGAKKVRLYHPVVDQPLYGVLLFNQKPVTAVGSAANFYSIQIPEAKIAKVKQGSVQVLYESVDRTDYSINMYAWVLWVSDQPFE
;
A
#
# COMPACT_ATOMS: atom_id res chain seq x y z
N MET A 1 25.63 -75.57 0.53
CA MET A 1 24.19 -75.42 0.27
C MET A 1 23.58 -74.81 1.52
N PHE A 2 22.77 -73.75 1.37
CA PHE A 2 22.20 -72.89 2.43
C PHE A 2 23.20 -71.95 3.14
N VAL A 3 23.19 -70.67 2.77
CA VAL A 3 22.64 -69.53 3.55
C VAL A 3 22.77 -68.28 2.65
N SER A 4 21.72 -67.93 1.92
CA SER A 4 21.64 -66.65 1.18
C SER A 4 20.17 -66.33 0.88
N ALA A 5 19.39 -65.96 1.89
CA ALA A 5 17.97 -65.63 1.65
C ALA A 5 17.26 -64.80 2.73
N VAL A 6 17.93 -64.07 3.64
CA VAL A 6 17.20 -63.37 4.73
C VAL A 6 17.58 -61.89 4.92
N LEU A 7 18.35 -61.28 4.03
CA LEU A 7 18.74 -59.86 4.18
C LEU A 7 18.50 -59.03 2.92
N ARG A 8 17.29 -59.09 2.35
CA ARG A 8 16.88 -58.20 1.24
C ARG A 8 15.43 -57.70 1.31
N PHE A 9 14.76 -57.81 2.46
CA PHE A 9 13.36 -57.42 2.60
C PHE A 9 13.08 -56.32 3.65
N ILE A 10 14.11 -55.61 4.10
CA ILE A 10 13.95 -54.42 4.96
C ILE A 10 14.84 -53.29 4.42
N CYS A 11 14.62 -52.90 3.16
CA CYS A 11 15.19 -51.67 2.58
C CYS A 11 14.30 -51.12 1.45
N LEU A 12 13.01 -51.49 1.44
CA LEU A 12 12.07 -51.08 0.39
C LEU A 12 10.72 -50.63 0.97
N SER A 13 10.76 -49.93 2.11
CA SER A 13 9.55 -49.39 2.74
C SER A 13 9.72 -48.00 3.35
N VAL A 14 10.85 -47.33 3.13
CA VAL A 14 11.06 -45.94 3.59
C VAL A 14 11.27 -44.95 2.42
N LEU A 15 11.27 -45.42 1.16
CA LEU A 15 11.55 -44.56 0.01
C LEU A 15 10.30 -44.08 -0.75
N LEU A 16 9.18 -43.85 -0.06
CA LEU A 16 7.91 -43.45 -0.71
C LEU A 16 7.03 -42.51 0.12
N VAL A 17 7.60 -41.72 1.05
CA VAL A 17 6.87 -40.65 1.75
C VAL A 17 7.71 -39.36 1.83
N SER A 18 8.36 -39.00 0.74
CA SER A 18 8.86 -37.62 0.56
C SER A 18 8.47 -37.08 -0.81
N LEU A 19 7.22 -37.31 -1.21
CA LEU A 19 6.54 -36.30 -2.03
C LEU A 19 6.29 -35.13 -1.09
N ALA A 20 7.32 -34.29 -0.97
CA ALA A 20 7.22 -32.97 -0.40
C ALA A 20 6.00 -32.32 -1.07
N SER A 21 4.92 -32.19 -0.32
CA SER A 21 3.84 -31.29 -0.64
C SER A 21 4.47 -29.91 -0.70
N CYS A 22 4.95 -29.53 -1.89
CA CYS A 22 5.28 -28.16 -2.19
C CYS A 22 3.93 -27.45 -2.18
N VAL A 23 3.50 -27.03 -0.99
CA VAL A 23 2.39 -26.10 -0.83
C VAL A 23 2.85 -24.86 -1.56
N ALA A 24 2.39 -24.68 -2.80
CA ALA A 24 2.60 -23.45 -3.53
C ALA A 24 1.93 -22.35 -2.69
N VAL A 25 2.75 -21.58 -1.97
CA VAL A 25 2.28 -20.34 -1.36
C VAL A 25 1.79 -19.49 -2.53
N PRO A 26 0.53 -18.99 -2.50
CA PRO A 26 0.05 -18.11 -3.55
C PRO A 26 1.06 -16.99 -3.75
N ASP A 27 1.40 -16.70 -5.01
CA ASP A 27 2.23 -15.54 -5.32
C ASP A 27 1.49 -14.30 -4.82
N PHE A 28 2.03 -13.67 -3.78
CA PHE A 28 1.40 -12.53 -3.13
C PHE A 28 1.19 -11.37 -4.12
N GLU A 29 2.09 -11.22 -5.09
CA GLU A 29 1.98 -10.21 -6.15
C GLU A 29 0.78 -10.49 -7.08
N ALA A 30 0.41 -11.76 -7.29
CA ALA A 30 -0.77 -12.12 -8.08
C ALA A 30 -2.11 -11.78 -7.39
N MET A 31 -2.07 -11.43 -6.10
CA MET A 31 -3.25 -10.98 -5.35
C MET A 31 -3.56 -9.49 -5.59
N PHE A 32 -2.69 -8.76 -6.28
CA PHE A 32 -2.84 -7.35 -6.54
C PHE A 32 -2.72 -7.02 -8.03
N GLY A 33 -3.39 -5.95 -8.44
CA GLY A 33 -3.35 -5.44 -9.79
C GLY A 33 -3.24 -3.91 -9.79
N PRO A 34 -2.83 -3.31 -10.91
CA PRO A 34 -2.72 -1.87 -10.99
C PRO A 34 -4.11 -1.23 -11.06
N TYR A 35 -4.24 -0.06 -10.44
CA TYR A 35 -5.23 0.92 -10.85
C TYR A 35 -4.82 1.51 -12.20
N LYS A 36 -5.77 1.65 -13.12
CA LYS A 36 -5.50 2.18 -14.48
C LYS A 36 -5.92 3.63 -14.66
N SER A 37 -6.74 4.14 -13.75
CA SER A 37 -7.25 5.50 -13.82
C SER A 37 -7.38 6.08 -12.42
N ALA A 38 -7.38 7.40 -12.39
CA ALA A 38 -7.52 8.21 -11.21
C ALA A 38 -8.22 9.52 -11.59
N LYS A 39 -8.78 10.18 -10.58
CA LYS A 39 -9.37 11.51 -10.74
C LYS A 39 -9.01 12.37 -9.53
N LEU A 40 -8.51 13.58 -9.78
CA LEU A 40 -8.34 14.60 -8.76
C LEU A 40 -9.54 15.55 -8.84
N GLU A 41 -10.33 15.60 -7.76
CA GLU A 41 -11.47 16.49 -7.63
C GLU A 41 -11.04 17.85 -7.07
N GLY A 42 -11.73 18.92 -7.49
CA GLY A 42 -11.51 20.29 -7.03
C GLY A 42 -11.09 21.25 -8.14
N GLN A 43 -10.72 22.48 -7.77
CA GLN A 43 -10.23 23.53 -8.67
C GLN A 43 -8.97 24.15 -8.09
N ASP A 44 -8.03 24.54 -8.94
CA ASP A 44 -6.77 25.19 -8.55
C ASP A 44 -5.90 24.41 -7.54
N ILE A 45 -6.12 23.09 -7.45
CA ILE A 45 -5.31 22.16 -6.67
C ILE A 45 -4.26 21.55 -7.60
N LYS A 46 -3.01 21.45 -7.15
CA LYS A 46 -1.96 20.76 -7.90
C LYS A 46 -1.07 19.95 -6.96
N ILE A 47 -0.73 18.73 -7.36
CA ILE A 47 0.26 17.88 -6.70
C ILE A 47 1.44 17.71 -7.64
N MET A 48 2.63 18.15 -7.24
CA MET A 48 3.84 18.08 -8.07
C MET A 48 4.90 17.25 -7.35
N ALA A 49 5.51 16.28 -8.02
CA ALA A 49 6.62 15.54 -7.46
C ALA A 49 7.81 16.48 -7.17
N GLU A 50 8.49 16.31 -6.03
CA GLU A 50 9.66 17.13 -5.70
C GLU A 50 10.82 16.91 -6.69
N ASP A 51 10.92 15.70 -7.23
CA ASP A 51 11.88 15.32 -8.27
C ASP A 51 11.43 15.73 -9.69
N LYS A 52 10.26 16.38 -9.82
CA LYS A 52 9.65 16.82 -11.09
C LYS A 52 9.29 15.69 -12.05
N SER A 53 9.20 14.44 -11.58
CA SER A 53 8.83 13.28 -12.40
C SER A 53 7.38 13.28 -12.86
N PHE A 54 6.47 13.94 -12.14
CA PHE A 54 5.07 14.08 -12.53
C PHE A 54 4.43 15.34 -11.95
N GLU A 55 3.31 15.73 -12.56
CA GLU A 55 2.38 16.75 -12.09
C GLU A 55 0.95 16.19 -12.22
N ILE A 56 0.14 16.35 -11.16
CA ILE A 56 -1.28 16.00 -11.13
C ILE A 56 -2.07 17.30 -10.94
N VAL A 57 -2.99 17.54 -11.87
CA VAL A 57 -3.94 18.66 -11.87
C VAL A 57 -5.37 18.10 -11.87
N PRO A 58 -6.40 18.92 -11.57
CA PRO A 58 -7.76 18.43 -11.46
C PRO A 58 -8.26 17.81 -12.78
N GLY A 59 -9.00 16.71 -12.68
CA GLY A 59 -9.44 15.91 -13.83
C GLY A 59 -8.99 14.45 -13.76
N GLU A 60 -9.27 13.72 -14.84
CA GLU A 60 -8.88 12.31 -14.99
C GLU A 60 -7.43 12.17 -15.43
N PHE A 61 -6.74 11.14 -14.92
CA PHE A 61 -5.35 10.84 -15.27
C PHE A 61 -5.02 9.35 -15.07
N GLU A 62 -3.95 8.90 -15.72
CA GLU A 62 -3.34 7.60 -15.41
C GLU A 62 -2.37 7.76 -14.24
N PRO A 63 -2.42 6.90 -13.20
CA PRO A 63 -1.51 7.02 -12.05
C PRO A 63 -0.03 7.03 -12.49
N PRO A 64 0.75 8.08 -12.14
CA PRO A 64 2.13 8.21 -12.62
C PRO A 64 3.09 7.18 -11.99
N PHE A 65 2.69 6.59 -10.88
CA PHE A 65 3.39 5.48 -10.20
C PHE A 65 2.39 4.72 -9.34
N GLN A 66 2.76 3.49 -8.97
CA GLN A 66 2.14 2.69 -7.90
C GLN A 66 3.25 2.00 -7.12
N THR A 67 3.05 1.82 -5.81
CA THR A 67 4.03 1.16 -4.93
C THR A 67 4.23 -0.29 -5.35
N THR A 68 5.50 -0.72 -5.44
CA THR A 68 5.90 -2.10 -5.75
C THR A 68 7.20 -2.44 -4.97
N PRO A 69 7.26 -3.56 -4.22
CA PRO A 69 6.12 -4.40 -3.86
C PRO A 69 5.10 -3.60 -3.04
N MET A 70 3.89 -4.15 -2.90
CA MET A 70 2.80 -3.53 -2.15
C MET A 70 3.25 -3.12 -0.73
N SER A 71 2.98 -1.86 -0.34
CA SER A 71 3.36 -1.34 0.98
C SER A 71 2.50 -1.93 2.10
N PRO A 72 3.04 -2.42 3.23
CA PRO A 72 2.24 -2.87 4.37
C PRO A 72 1.39 -1.75 4.97
N ILE A 73 1.73 -0.48 4.72
CA ILE A 73 0.92 0.72 5.06
C ILE A 73 -0.48 0.67 4.47
N ILE A 74 -0.75 -0.22 3.49
CA ILE A 74 -2.07 -0.42 2.92
C ILE A 74 -3.16 -0.76 3.93
N TRP A 75 -2.87 -1.35 5.09
CA TRP A 75 -3.94 -1.96 5.88
C TRP A 75 -4.48 -0.99 6.92
N THR A 76 -5.80 -0.77 6.91
CA THR A 76 -6.43 0.18 7.84
C THR A 76 -6.40 -0.28 9.30
N SER A 77 -6.14 -1.57 9.57
CA SER A 77 -6.07 -2.14 10.93
C SER A 77 -4.71 -2.74 11.33
N ILE A 78 -3.77 -2.99 10.40
CA ILE A 78 -2.49 -3.67 10.75
C ILE A 78 -1.43 -2.67 11.27
N TYR A 79 -1.72 -1.38 11.23
CA TYR A 79 -1.07 -0.38 12.09
C TYR A 79 -1.75 -0.25 13.48
N SER A 80 -2.62 -1.21 13.84
CA SER A 80 -3.09 -1.43 15.20
C SER A 80 -3.21 -2.91 15.62
N GLU A 81 -2.96 -3.89 14.75
CA GLU A 81 -3.18 -5.32 15.06
C GLU A 81 -1.99 -6.19 14.63
N THR A 82 -1.56 -7.02 15.58
CA THR A 82 -0.33 -7.81 15.72
C THR A 82 0.01 -8.73 14.54
N LEU A 83 1.31 -8.89 14.24
CA LEU A 83 1.79 -10.00 13.40
C LEU A 83 1.57 -11.36 14.08
N PRO A 84 1.55 -12.49 13.34
CA PRO A 84 1.33 -13.84 13.90
C PRO A 84 2.34 -14.28 14.98
N ASP A 85 3.48 -13.59 15.10
CA ASP A 85 4.52 -13.81 16.10
C ASP A 85 4.41 -12.87 17.33
N GLY A 86 3.40 -12.00 17.37
CA GLY A 86 3.15 -11.07 18.46
C GLY A 86 3.94 -9.76 18.38
N SER A 87 4.70 -9.50 17.31
CA SER A 87 5.37 -8.21 17.11
C SER A 87 4.41 -7.14 16.53
N ILE A 88 4.52 -5.90 17.02
CA ILE A 88 3.70 -4.74 16.60
C ILE A 88 4.63 -3.66 16.02
N TYR A 89 4.23 -3.09 14.89
CA TYR A 89 4.76 -1.81 14.40
C TYR A 89 4.02 -0.67 15.11
N ASP A 90 4.65 -0.09 16.13
CA ASP A 90 4.11 0.95 17.03
C ASP A 90 4.10 2.35 16.39
N THR A 91 3.63 2.46 15.15
CA THR A 91 3.70 3.71 14.38
C THR A 91 2.31 4.13 13.94
N SER A 92 1.85 5.30 14.39
CA SER A 92 0.56 5.84 13.95
C SER A 92 0.58 6.09 12.44
N LEU A 93 -0.57 6.04 11.78
CA LEU A 93 -0.64 6.37 10.35
C LEU A 93 -0.03 7.76 10.09
N ALA A 94 -0.22 8.73 10.99
CA ALA A 94 0.35 10.07 10.86
C ALA A 94 1.89 10.08 10.82
N ASP A 95 2.54 9.12 11.46
CA ASP A 95 4.01 9.01 11.54
C ASP A 95 4.61 8.08 10.47
N SER A 96 3.76 7.40 9.68
CA SER A 96 4.20 6.38 8.71
C SER A 96 4.72 6.92 7.38
N ALA A 97 4.73 8.24 7.17
CA ALA A 97 5.12 8.88 5.91
C ALA A 97 6.53 8.49 5.43
N SER A 98 7.54 8.55 6.31
CA SER A 98 8.91 8.18 5.95
C SER A 98 9.04 6.68 5.64
N HIS A 99 8.26 5.83 6.31
CA HIS A 99 8.21 4.40 5.99
C HIS A 99 7.61 4.16 4.60
N ALA A 100 6.60 4.94 4.19
CA ALA A 100 5.97 4.82 2.87
C ALA A 100 6.96 5.04 1.72
N LEU A 101 7.94 5.94 1.92
CA LEU A 101 8.99 6.20 0.92
C LEU A 101 9.82 4.96 0.61
N THR A 102 10.01 4.05 1.57
CA THR A 102 10.74 2.78 1.36
C THR A 102 10.01 1.83 0.41
N TYR A 103 8.70 2.01 0.21
CA TYR A 103 7.86 1.24 -0.72
C TYR A 103 7.59 1.97 -2.03
N GLY A 104 8.32 3.05 -2.31
CA GLY A 104 8.21 3.80 -3.56
C GLY A 104 7.15 4.91 -3.55
N ALA A 105 6.61 5.28 -2.39
CA ALA A 105 5.89 6.55 -2.25
C ALA A 105 6.79 7.72 -2.66
N LYS A 106 6.18 8.83 -3.05
CA LYS A 106 6.90 9.98 -3.63
C LYS A 106 6.71 11.22 -2.78
N LYS A 107 7.81 11.94 -2.52
CA LYS A 107 7.74 13.30 -1.95
C LYS A 107 7.12 14.24 -2.98
N VAL A 108 6.16 15.04 -2.55
CA VAL A 108 5.38 15.94 -3.40
C VAL A 108 5.23 17.31 -2.75
N ARG A 109 4.94 18.32 -3.57
CA ARG A 109 4.46 19.64 -3.16
C ARG A 109 2.98 19.73 -3.49
N LEU A 110 2.17 20.05 -2.48
CA LEU A 110 0.74 20.30 -2.63
C LEU A 110 0.49 21.81 -2.71
N TYR A 111 -0.02 22.24 -3.86
CA TYR A 111 -0.55 23.58 -4.08
C TYR A 111 -2.06 23.52 -3.89
N HIS A 112 -2.60 24.38 -3.02
CA HIS A 112 -4.01 24.39 -2.69
C HIS A 112 -4.46 25.83 -2.39
N PRO A 113 -5.62 26.29 -2.89
CA PRO A 113 -6.00 27.71 -2.87
C PRO A 113 -6.16 28.31 -1.47
N VAL A 114 -6.40 27.48 -0.45
CA VAL A 114 -6.59 27.93 0.95
C VAL A 114 -5.29 28.17 1.73
N VAL A 115 -4.12 27.95 1.11
CA VAL A 115 -2.81 28.20 1.70
C VAL A 115 -1.92 28.94 0.70
N ASP A 116 -1.20 29.95 1.18
CA ASP A 116 -0.37 30.80 0.31
C ASP A 116 0.91 30.11 -0.17
N GLN A 117 1.41 29.16 0.61
CA GLN A 117 2.65 28.43 0.33
C GLN A 117 2.37 26.96 0.05
N PRO A 118 3.09 26.35 -0.89
CA PRO A 118 2.96 24.92 -1.16
C PRO A 118 3.34 24.10 0.08
N LEU A 119 2.49 23.15 0.43
CA LEU A 119 2.73 22.21 1.52
C LEU A 119 3.64 21.08 1.05
N TYR A 120 4.38 20.49 1.97
CA TYR A 120 5.12 19.26 1.73
C TYR A 120 4.19 18.07 1.88
N GLY A 121 4.43 17.02 1.11
CA GLY A 121 3.68 15.80 1.26
C GLY A 121 4.44 14.55 0.85
N VAL A 122 3.89 13.42 1.26
CA VAL A 122 4.28 12.10 0.76
C VAL A 122 3.02 11.50 0.14
N LEU A 123 3.08 11.15 -1.15
CA LEU A 123 1.99 10.53 -1.87
C LEU A 123 2.29 9.06 -2.09
N LEU A 124 1.33 8.22 -1.75
CA LEU A 124 1.38 6.79 -1.95
C LEU A 124 0.13 6.37 -2.73
N PHE A 125 0.37 5.72 -3.88
CA PHE A 125 -0.65 5.02 -4.67
C PHE A 125 -0.42 3.52 -4.54
N ASN A 126 -1.37 2.79 -3.96
CA ASN A 126 -1.26 1.34 -3.78
C ASN A 126 -1.91 0.60 -4.94
N GLN A 127 -1.38 -0.58 -5.24
CA GLN A 127 -2.08 -1.54 -6.09
C GLN A 127 -3.42 -1.97 -5.47
N LYS A 128 -4.40 -2.30 -6.30
CA LYS A 128 -5.69 -2.83 -5.83
C LYS A 128 -5.61 -4.31 -5.55
N PRO A 129 -6.26 -4.82 -4.49
CA PRO A 129 -6.48 -6.25 -4.35
C PRO A 129 -7.41 -6.73 -5.48
N VAL A 130 -7.18 -7.94 -5.98
CA VAL A 130 -8.07 -8.56 -7.00
C VAL A 130 -9.48 -8.81 -6.47
N THR A 131 -9.65 -8.79 -5.14
CA THR A 131 -10.92 -8.92 -4.41
C THR A 131 -11.55 -7.58 -4.03
N ALA A 132 -11.01 -6.46 -4.53
CA ALA A 132 -11.55 -5.12 -4.27
C ALA A 132 -13.00 -5.00 -4.75
N VAL A 133 -13.84 -4.36 -3.93
CA VAL A 133 -15.25 -4.07 -4.26
C VAL A 133 -15.62 -2.63 -3.91
N GLY A 134 -16.77 -2.19 -4.44
CA GLY A 134 -17.26 -0.83 -4.26
C GLY A 134 -16.69 0.15 -5.29
N SER A 135 -16.98 1.44 -5.10
CA SER A 135 -16.60 2.50 -6.03
C SER A 135 -15.07 2.67 -6.15
N ALA A 136 -14.36 2.53 -5.04
CA ALA A 136 -12.90 2.66 -4.96
C ALA A 136 -12.12 1.46 -5.53
N ALA A 137 -12.80 0.43 -6.05
CA ALA A 137 -12.14 -0.77 -6.58
C ALA A 137 -11.50 -0.59 -7.97
N ASN A 138 -11.89 0.45 -8.70
CA ASN A 138 -11.58 0.55 -10.13
C ASN A 138 -10.70 1.74 -10.50
N PHE A 139 -10.75 2.83 -9.73
CA PHE A 139 -9.98 4.04 -9.95
C PHE A 139 -9.72 4.73 -8.61
N TYR A 140 -8.69 5.57 -8.53
CA TYR A 140 -8.49 6.44 -7.37
C TYR A 140 -9.41 7.66 -7.46
N SER A 141 -10.21 7.91 -6.41
CA SER A 141 -10.96 9.16 -6.25
C SER A 141 -10.24 10.04 -5.24
N ILE A 142 -9.46 11.01 -5.73
CA ILE A 142 -8.64 11.87 -4.88
C ILE A 142 -9.41 13.14 -4.57
N GLN A 143 -9.74 13.31 -3.29
CA GLN A 143 -10.37 14.50 -2.75
C GLN A 143 -9.45 15.09 -1.69
N ILE A 144 -9.21 16.40 -1.78
CA ILE A 144 -8.40 17.14 -0.83
C ILE A 144 -9.29 18.19 -0.16
N PRO A 145 -9.93 17.88 0.98
CA PRO A 145 -10.87 18.78 1.61
C PRO A 145 -10.17 20.01 2.17
N GLU A 146 -10.67 21.19 1.82
CA GLU A 146 -10.15 22.49 2.28
C GLU A 146 -10.00 22.54 3.80
N ALA A 147 -10.99 22.01 4.53
CA ALA A 147 -11.02 22.01 5.99
C ALA A 147 -9.89 21.19 6.65
N LYS A 148 -9.32 20.20 5.94
CA LYS A 148 -8.12 19.49 6.41
C LYS A 148 -6.87 20.32 6.11
N ILE A 149 -6.76 20.86 4.90
CA ILE A 149 -5.60 21.64 4.47
C ILE A 149 -5.43 22.93 5.28
N ALA A 150 -6.52 23.63 5.59
CA ALA A 150 -6.49 24.86 6.40
C ALA A 150 -5.93 24.65 7.83
N LYS A 151 -5.88 23.40 8.31
CA LYS A 151 -5.34 23.02 9.63
C LYS A 151 -3.85 22.65 9.60
N VAL A 152 -3.25 22.53 8.42
CA VAL A 152 -1.82 22.21 8.28
C VAL A 152 -1.00 23.46 8.65
N LYS A 153 -0.53 23.50 9.89
CA LYS A 153 0.23 24.61 10.48
C LYS A 153 1.08 24.08 11.63
N GLN A 154 2.20 24.74 11.89
CA GLN A 154 3.06 24.51 13.06
C GLN A 154 3.57 23.07 13.16
N GLY A 155 3.92 22.44 12.03
CA GLY A 155 4.44 21.07 11.96
C GLY A 155 3.35 19.99 12.07
N SER A 156 2.07 20.35 12.04
CA SER A 156 1.00 19.35 12.10
C SER A 156 0.93 18.54 10.79
N VAL A 157 0.87 17.21 10.93
CA VAL A 157 0.65 16.30 9.81
C VAL A 157 -0.83 16.05 9.65
N GLN A 158 -1.37 16.31 8.47
CA GLN A 158 -2.71 15.89 8.07
C GLN A 158 -2.61 14.70 7.12
N VAL A 159 -3.42 13.68 7.36
CA VAL A 159 -3.49 12.49 6.51
C VAL A 159 -4.81 12.47 5.77
N LEU A 160 -4.72 12.31 4.45
CA LEU A 160 -5.83 12.12 3.53
C LEU A 160 -5.69 10.76 2.87
N TYR A 161 -6.79 10.05 2.68
CA TYR A 161 -6.77 8.72 2.07
C TYR A 161 -8.14 8.38 1.51
N GLU A 162 -8.15 7.37 0.64
CA GLU A 162 -9.34 6.60 0.25
C GLU A 162 -9.12 5.15 0.66
N SER A 163 -10.15 4.54 1.25
CA SER A 163 -10.14 3.11 1.53
C SER A 163 -10.93 2.32 0.49
N VAL A 164 -10.50 1.09 0.22
CA VAL A 164 -11.16 0.11 -0.62
C VAL A 164 -11.55 -1.10 0.23
N ASP A 165 -12.79 -1.54 0.07
CA ASP A 165 -13.33 -2.73 0.72
C ASP A 165 -12.92 -3.98 -0.08
N ARG A 166 -12.89 -5.12 0.59
CA ARG A 166 -12.53 -6.42 0.00
C ARG A 166 -13.55 -7.49 0.35
N THR A 167 -13.67 -8.52 -0.49
CA THR A 167 -14.56 -9.66 -0.21
C THR A 167 -13.93 -10.78 0.59
N ASP A 168 -12.59 -10.86 0.63
CA ASP A 168 -11.84 -11.95 1.25
C ASP A 168 -11.45 -11.68 2.72
N TYR A 169 -11.43 -10.41 3.14
CA TYR A 169 -11.15 -9.99 4.50
C TYR A 169 -12.07 -8.85 4.94
N SER A 170 -12.39 -8.79 6.22
CA SER A 170 -13.14 -7.67 6.83
C SER A 170 -12.28 -6.43 7.12
N ILE A 171 -11.05 -6.39 6.59
CA ILE A 171 -10.11 -5.30 6.78
C ILE A 171 -10.07 -4.48 5.49
N ASN A 172 -10.27 -3.18 5.63
CA ASN A 172 -10.16 -2.25 4.52
C ASN A 172 -8.69 -2.00 4.18
N MET A 173 -8.45 -1.68 2.91
CA MET A 173 -7.14 -1.23 2.47
C MET A 173 -7.17 0.23 2.06
N TYR A 174 -6.07 0.97 2.19
CA TYR A 174 -5.94 2.27 1.54
C TYR A 174 -5.61 2.07 0.07
N ALA A 175 -6.42 2.65 -0.82
CA ALA A 175 -6.12 2.74 -2.24
C ALA A 175 -5.01 3.78 -2.49
N TRP A 176 -5.09 4.91 -1.78
CA TRP A 176 -4.06 5.94 -1.77
C TRP A 176 -3.99 6.62 -0.41
N VAL A 177 -2.82 7.17 -0.09
CA VAL A 177 -2.60 7.99 1.10
C VAL A 177 -1.74 9.20 0.74
N LEU A 178 -2.11 10.36 1.26
CA LEU A 178 -1.36 11.60 1.18
C LEU A 178 -1.15 12.16 2.59
N TRP A 179 0.10 12.16 3.03
CA TRP A 179 0.54 12.91 4.20
C TRP A 179 0.87 14.33 3.78
N VAL A 180 0.45 15.31 4.55
CA VAL A 180 0.67 16.74 4.27
C VAL A 180 1.16 17.45 5.51
N SER A 181 2.20 18.28 5.37
CA SER A 181 2.79 19.09 6.44
C SER A 181 3.25 20.45 5.89
N ASP A 182 3.34 21.47 6.75
CA ASP A 182 4.01 22.74 6.44
C ASP A 182 5.54 22.65 6.56
N GLN A 183 6.06 21.50 6.99
CA GLN A 183 7.48 21.17 7.07
C GLN A 183 7.84 19.98 6.17
N PRO A 184 9.08 19.92 5.63
CA PRO A 184 9.54 18.77 4.86
C PRO A 184 9.47 17.47 5.66
N PHE A 185 9.12 16.37 4.98
CA PHE A 185 9.29 15.02 5.52
C PHE A 185 10.75 14.59 5.35
N GLU A 186 11.35 14.01 6.39
CA GLU A 186 12.70 13.44 6.36
C GLU A 186 12.72 12.09 5.62
#